data_AF-C4ZIE3-F1
#
_entry.id   AF-C4ZIE3-F1
#
_cell.length_a   1.000
_cell.length_b   1.000
_cell.length_c   1.000
_cell.angle_alpha   90.00
_cell.angle_beta   90.00
_cell.angle_gamma   90.00
#
_symmetry.space_group_name_H-M   'P 1'
#
loop_
_entity.id
_entity.type
_entity.pdbx_description
1 polymer ?
#
loop_
_entity_poly.entity_id
_entity_poly.type
_entity_poly.pdbx_seq_one_letter_code
_entity_poly.pdbx_strand_id
1 'polypeptide(L)'
;MAAEDKEELVQRVLSDHVENVFRQRPSLYMAYLAKLVSVKNDPSFADYFEVAATRDLVVHNNNVVNALYLEKSGTKARGAIGDKLSVDESYYYSALAKLKKVSGAIKRDVEKKYGKSDEEV
;
A
#
# COMPACT_ATOMS: atom_id res chain seq x y z
N MET A 1 -28.76 -4.84 17.97
CA MET A 1 -28.36 -5.31 19.31
C MET A 1 -27.25 -4.41 19.80
N ALA A 2 -27.38 -3.86 21.00
CA ALA A 2 -26.30 -3.12 21.65
C ALA A 2 -25.13 -4.08 21.90
N ALA A 3 -23.89 -3.64 21.67
CA ALA A 3 -22.72 -4.44 22.03
C ALA A 3 -22.68 -4.50 23.57
N GLU A 4 -22.94 -5.66 24.15
CA GLU A 4 -22.92 -5.85 25.61
C GLU A 4 -21.48 -5.88 26.17
N ASP A 5 -20.47 -5.87 25.29
CA ASP A 5 -19.06 -5.84 25.65
C ASP A 5 -18.35 -4.59 25.09
N LYS A 6 -17.85 -3.75 26.01
CA LYS A 6 -17.08 -2.54 25.69
C LYS A 6 -15.83 -2.88 24.87
N GLU A 7 -15.18 -4.00 25.16
CA GLU A 7 -13.98 -4.47 24.47
C GLU A 7 -14.29 -4.76 23.00
N GLU A 8 -15.40 -5.48 22.75
CA GLU A 8 -15.88 -5.79 21.41
C GLU A 8 -16.22 -4.53 20.62
N LEU A 9 -16.89 -3.56 21.26
CA LEU A 9 -17.21 -2.29 20.62
C LEU A 9 -15.94 -1.52 20.24
N VAL A 10 -14.94 -1.47 21.12
CA VAL A 10 -13.64 -0.83 20.84
C VAL A 10 -12.93 -1.53 19.68
N GLN A 11 -12.86 -2.87 19.68
CA GLN A 11 -12.24 -3.64 18.60
C GLN A 11 -12.92 -3.41 17.26
N ARG A 12 -14.26 -3.31 17.25
CA ARG A 12 -15.02 -3.01 16.03
C ARG A 12 -14.68 -1.63 15.50
N VAL A 13 -14.69 -0.60 16.36
CA VAL A 13 -14.35 0.78 15.97
C VAL A 13 -12.92 0.86 15.42
N LEU A 14 -11.96 0.17 16.05
CA LEU A 14 -10.57 0.12 15.57
C LEU A 14 -10.47 -0.57 14.20
N SER A 15 -11.13 -1.71 14.03
CA SER A 15 -11.13 -2.47 12.77
C SER A 15 -11.77 -1.65 11.64
N ASP A 16 -12.92 -1.04 11.89
CA ASP A 16 -13.62 -0.18 10.92
C ASP A 16 -12.72 0.99 10.50
N HIS A 17 -12.01 1.61 11.44
CA HIS A 17 -11.07 2.70 11.14
C HIS A 17 -9.91 2.22 10.26
N VAL A 18 -9.29 1.10 10.62
CA VAL A 18 -8.17 0.51 9.87
C VAL A 18 -8.60 0.12 8.46
N GLU A 19 -9.76 -0.52 8.31
CA GLU A 19 -10.33 -0.85 7.00
C GLU A 19 -10.59 0.40 6.16
N ASN A 20 -11.19 1.43 6.76
CA ASN A 20 -11.47 2.68 6.05
C ASN A 20 -10.18 3.34 5.55
N VAL A 21 -9.11 3.31 6.34
CA VAL A 21 -7.78 3.78 5.90
C VAL A 21 -7.28 2.96 4.71
N PHE A 22 -7.34 1.63 4.76
CA PHE A 22 -6.84 0.77 3.68
C PHE A 22 -7.71 0.78 2.41
N ARG A 23 -8.97 1.21 2.48
CA ARG A 23 -9.83 1.44 1.30
C ARG A 23 -9.47 2.71 0.53
N GLN A 24 -8.70 3.62 1.13
CA GLN A 24 -8.27 4.84 0.45
C GLN A 24 -7.25 4.55 -0.65
N ARG A 25 -6.96 5.57 -1.45
CA ARG A 25 -5.92 5.51 -2.47
C ARG A 25 -4.58 5.13 -1.81
N PRO A 26 -3.78 4.23 -2.43
CA PRO A 26 -2.47 3.80 -1.95
C PRO A 26 -1.56 4.89 -1.42
N SER A 27 -1.49 6.01 -2.13
CA SER A 27 -0.68 7.17 -1.74
C SER A 27 -1.16 7.84 -0.45
N LEU A 28 -2.47 7.95 -0.24
CA LEU A 28 -3.06 8.56 0.95
C LEU A 28 -2.82 7.70 2.18
N TYR A 29 -3.11 6.40 2.08
CA TYR A 29 -2.93 5.53 3.23
C TYR A 29 -1.43 5.35 3.56
N MET A 30 -0.53 5.31 2.57
CA MET A 30 0.91 5.25 2.84
C MET A 30 1.42 6.52 3.51
N ALA A 31 0.90 7.70 3.14
CA ALA A 31 1.21 8.95 3.84
C ALA A 31 0.71 8.92 5.30
N TYR A 32 -0.49 8.38 5.53
CA TYR A 32 -1.03 8.17 6.88
C TYR A 32 -0.16 7.21 7.70
N LEU A 33 0.22 6.07 7.12
CA LEU A 33 1.09 5.07 7.75
C LEU A 33 2.46 5.67 8.06
N ALA A 34 3.09 6.36 7.10
CA ALA A 34 4.35 7.05 7.28
C ALA A 34 4.30 8.04 8.46
N LYS A 35 3.19 8.77 8.64
CA LYS A 35 2.98 9.64 9.79
C LYS A 35 2.84 8.86 11.10
N LEU A 36 2.02 7.80 11.10
CA LEU A 36 1.69 7.02 12.29
C LEU A 36 2.91 6.30 12.88
N VAL A 37 3.64 5.56 12.03
CA VAL A 37 4.78 4.74 12.44
C VAL A 37 6.13 5.40 12.11
N SER A 38 6.12 6.66 11.66
CA SER A 38 7.31 7.45 11.36
C SER A 38 8.26 6.80 10.35
N VAL A 39 7.69 6.08 9.39
CA VAL A 39 8.41 5.52 8.26
C VAL A 39 8.74 6.65 7.30
N LYS A 40 9.98 6.69 6.78
CA LYS A 40 10.38 7.70 5.80
C LYS A 40 9.72 7.42 4.46
N ASN A 41 9.59 8.44 3.62
CA ASN A 41 9.11 8.26 2.26
C ASN A 41 10.18 7.50 1.44
N ASP A 42 10.01 6.19 1.32
CA ASP A 42 10.94 5.30 0.63
C ASP A 42 10.59 5.25 -0.87
N PRO A 43 11.58 5.29 -1.79
CA PRO A 43 11.32 5.22 -3.23
C PRO A 43 10.51 3.99 -3.67
N SER A 44 10.55 2.90 -2.91
CA SER A 44 9.76 1.69 -3.17
C SER A 44 8.25 1.92 -3.08
N PHE A 45 7.78 3.00 -2.43
CA PHE A 45 6.35 3.32 -2.37
C PHE A 45 5.77 3.68 -3.74
N ALA A 46 6.54 4.33 -4.60
CA ALA A 46 6.10 4.60 -5.97
C ALA A 46 5.89 3.29 -6.76
N ASP A 47 6.74 2.28 -6.53
CA ASP A 47 6.57 0.95 -7.12
C ASP A 47 5.30 0.27 -6.59
N TYR A 48 4.98 0.44 -5.30
CA TYR A 48 3.74 -0.05 -4.72
C TYR A 48 2.49 0.58 -5.36
N PHE A 49 2.51 1.90 -5.59
CA PHE A 49 1.37 2.62 -6.18
C PHE A 49 1.09 2.13 -7.60
N GLU A 50 2.12 1.91 -8.40
CA GLU A 50 2.00 1.36 -9.75
C GLU A 50 1.42 -0.06 -9.74
N VAL A 51 1.88 -0.92 -8.83
CA VAL A 51 1.36 -2.29 -8.70
C VAL A 51 -0.13 -2.28 -8.32
N ALA A 52 -0.53 -1.43 -7.36
CA ALA A 52 -1.93 -1.28 -6.97
C ALA A 52 -2.79 -0.68 -8.09
N ALA A 53 -2.26 0.29 -8.84
CA ALA A 53 -2.95 0.86 -10.00
C ALA A 53 -3.12 -0.16 -11.12
N THR A 54 -2.11 -0.98 -11.39
CA THR A 54 -2.20 -2.09 -12.36
C THR A 54 -3.26 -3.10 -11.92
N ARG A 55 -3.31 -3.48 -10.64
CA ARG A 55 -4.38 -4.35 -10.12
C ARG A 55 -5.76 -3.77 -10.43
N ASP A 56 -5.95 -2.47 -10.22
CA ASP A 56 -7.23 -1.81 -10.50
C ASP A 56 -7.58 -1.89 -12.00
N LEU A 57 -6.60 -1.78 -12.90
CA LEU A 57 -6.83 -1.99 -14.34
C LEU A 57 -7.22 -3.43 -14.68
N VAL A 58 -6.59 -4.41 -14.03
CA VAL A 58 -6.92 -5.84 -14.20
C VAL A 58 -8.35 -6.12 -13.79
N VAL A 59 -8.78 -5.59 -12.65
CA VAL A 59 -10.11 -5.87 -12.10
C VAL A 59 -11.20 -5.05 -12.82
N HIS A 60 -10.92 -3.80 -13.18
CA HIS A 60 -11.97 -2.86 -13.57
C HIS A 60 -11.90 -2.32 -15.00
N ASN A 61 -10.77 -2.47 -15.71
CA ASN A 61 -10.58 -1.79 -17.00
C ASN A 61 -9.91 -2.67 -18.06
N ASN A 62 -9.98 -3.99 -17.94
CA ASN A 62 -9.45 -4.96 -18.91
C ASN A 62 -7.99 -4.67 -19.32
N ASN A 63 -7.16 -4.26 -18.35
CA ASN A 63 -5.76 -3.84 -18.53
C ASN A 63 -5.54 -2.60 -19.41
N VAL A 64 -6.58 -1.83 -19.75
CA VAL A 64 -6.45 -0.61 -20.56
C VAL A 64 -6.10 0.57 -19.65
N VAL A 65 -5.07 1.33 -19.99
CA VAL A 65 -4.64 2.50 -19.23
C VAL A 65 -5.69 3.61 -19.33
N ASN A 66 -6.06 4.16 -18.17
CA ASN A 66 -6.93 5.32 -18.05
C ASN A 66 -6.27 6.44 -17.23
N ALA A 67 -6.91 7.61 -17.16
CA ALA A 67 -6.39 8.76 -16.42
C ALA A 67 -6.13 8.44 -14.93
N LEU A 68 -6.96 7.61 -14.31
CA LEU A 68 -6.81 7.22 -12.90
C LEU A 68 -5.56 6.36 -12.67
N TYR A 69 -5.22 5.47 -13.60
CA TYR A 69 -3.97 4.72 -13.54
C TYR A 69 -2.76 5.64 -13.63
N LEU A 70 -2.76 6.61 -14.56
CA LEU A 70 -1.66 7.56 -14.71
C LEU A 70 -1.49 8.41 -13.46
N GLU A 71 -2.59 8.92 -12.91
CA GLU A 71 -2.61 9.67 -11.65
C GLU A 71 -1.99 8.85 -10.51
N LYS A 72 -2.39 7.59 -10.35
CA LYS A 72 -1.90 6.71 -9.28
C LYS A 72 -0.45 6.27 -9.47
N SER A 73 -0.06 5.95 -10.70
CA SER A 73 1.26 5.37 -11.00
C SER A 73 2.35 6.44 -11.13
N GLY A 74 1.98 7.67 -11.46
CA GLY A 74 2.89 8.80 -11.58
C GLY A 74 4.10 8.48 -12.47
N THR A 75 5.31 8.70 -11.97
CA THR A 75 6.57 8.48 -12.70
C THR A 75 6.87 7.00 -12.99
N LYS A 76 6.09 6.06 -12.46
CA LYS A 76 6.22 4.62 -12.69
C LYS A 76 5.24 4.08 -13.73
N ALA A 77 4.37 4.92 -14.30
CA ALA A 77 3.42 4.52 -15.32
C ALA A 77 4.10 3.81 -16.51
N ARG A 78 3.48 2.74 -17.02
CA ARG A 78 4.04 1.88 -18.07
C ARG A 78 3.50 2.12 -19.48
N GLY A 79 2.57 3.06 -19.65
CA GLY A 79 1.93 3.36 -20.94
C GLY A 79 1.13 4.66 -20.89
N ALA A 80 0.55 5.04 -22.03
CA ALA A 80 -0.34 6.19 -22.20
C ALA A 80 -1.83 5.77 -22.17
N ILE A 81 -2.74 6.75 -22.08
CA ILE A 81 -4.19 6.47 -22.09
C ILE A 81 -4.58 5.68 -23.34
N GLY A 82 -5.31 4.58 -23.13
CA GLY A 82 -5.76 3.68 -24.20
C GLY A 82 -4.82 2.50 -24.44
N ASP A 83 -3.58 2.53 -23.94
CA ASP A 83 -2.65 1.40 -24.08
C ASP A 83 -3.13 0.21 -23.26
N LYS A 84 -2.96 -1.00 -23.79
CA LYS A 84 -3.24 -2.23 -23.05
C LYS A 84 -1.96 -2.75 -22.40
N LEU A 85 -1.93 -2.78 -21.08
CA LEU A 85 -0.78 -3.30 -20.33
C LEU A 85 -0.75 -4.83 -20.36
N SER A 86 0.44 -5.39 -20.55
CA SER A 86 0.71 -6.80 -20.25
C SER A 86 0.89 -6.99 -18.74
N VAL A 87 0.28 -8.06 -18.22
CA VAL A 87 0.44 -8.58 -16.86
C VAL A 87 0.80 -10.05 -17.01
N ASP A 88 2.02 -10.28 -17.46
CA ASP A 88 2.60 -11.60 -17.66
C ASP A 88 3.35 -12.09 -16.40
N GLU A 89 3.92 -13.28 -16.49
CA GLU A 89 4.70 -13.90 -15.42
C GLU A 89 5.90 -13.04 -15.00
N SER A 90 6.56 -12.38 -15.95
CA SER A 90 7.69 -11.48 -15.67
C SER A 90 7.24 -10.29 -14.83
N TYR A 91 6.12 -9.66 -15.21
CA TYR A 91 5.53 -8.59 -14.43
C TYR A 91 5.10 -9.08 -13.03
N TYR A 92 4.51 -10.27 -12.92
CA TYR A 92 4.11 -10.85 -11.63
C TYR A 92 5.30 -10.98 -10.67
N TYR A 93 6.40 -11.58 -11.12
CA TYR A 93 7.60 -11.71 -10.28
C TYR A 93 8.23 -10.34 -9.94
N SER A 94 8.22 -9.41 -10.89
CA SER A 94 8.67 -8.03 -10.64
C SER A 94 7.82 -7.34 -9.59
N ALA A 95 6.48 -7.47 -9.66
CA ALA A 95 5.55 -6.94 -8.68
C ALA A 95 5.80 -7.55 -7.30
N LEU A 96 5.97 -8.87 -7.19
CA LEU A 96 6.31 -9.52 -5.92
C LEU A 96 7.61 -8.98 -5.31
N ALA A 97 8.66 -8.82 -6.11
CA ALA A 97 9.93 -8.25 -5.65
C ALA A 97 9.75 -6.81 -5.15
N LYS A 98 8.99 -5.97 -5.86
CA LYS A 98 8.64 -4.61 -5.43
C LYS A 98 7.90 -4.61 -4.08
N LEU A 99 6.90 -5.48 -3.91
CA LEU A 99 6.14 -5.59 -2.66
C LEU A 99 7.02 -6.02 -1.47
N LYS A 100 7.96 -6.95 -1.69
CA LYS A 100 8.94 -7.34 -0.66
C LYS A 100 9.82 -6.17 -0.24
N LYS A 101 10.27 -5.33 -1.19
CA LYS A 101 11.07 -4.13 -0.89
C LYS A 101 10.29 -3.14 -0.02
N VAL A 102 9.02 -2.90 -0.33
CA VAL A 102 8.14 -2.01 0.45
C VAL A 102 8.00 -2.50 1.89
N SER A 103 7.70 -3.80 2.05
CA SER A 103 7.61 -4.42 3.38
C SER A 103 8.93 -4.31 4.16
N GLY A 104 10.06 -4.58 3.51
CA GLY A 104 11.39 -4.43 4.11
C GLY A 104 11.73 -2.99 4.51
N ALA A 105 11.33 -1.99 3.71
CA ALA A 105 11.53 -0.58 4.01
C ALA A 105 10.73 -0.14 5.25
N ILE A 106 9.45 -0.54 5.31
CA ILE A 106 8.59 -0.28 6.48
C ILE A 106 9.17 -0.95 7.71
N LYS A 107 9.51 -2.24 7.62
CA LYS A 107 10.10 -3.02 8.73
C LYS A 107 11.36 -2.33 9.27
N ARG A 108 12.32 -2.02 8.40
CA ARG A 108 13.58 -1.35 8.77
C ARG A 108 13.34 -0.06 9.54
N ASP A 109 12.45 0.79 9.06
CA ASP A 109 12.20 2.10 9.66
C ASP A 109 11.46 1.98 10.99
N VAL A 110 10.51 1.03 11.09
CA VAL A 110 9.81 0.71 12.34
C VAL A 110 10.76 0.13 13.38
N GLU A 111 11.59 -0.86 13.02
CA GLU A 111 12.58 -1.45 13.91
C GLU A 111 13.61 -0.42 14.38
N LYS A 112 14.07 0.45 13.48
CA LYS A 112 15.00 1.53 13.87
C LYS A 112 14.42 2.47 14.93
N LYS A 113 13.10 2.69 14.92
CA LYS A 113 12.45 3.62 15.83
C LYS A 113 11.94 2.96 17.12
N TYR A 114 11.41 1.75 17.01
CA TYR A 114 10.67 1.07 18.08
C TYR A 114 11.27 -0.27 18.48
N GLY A 115 12.20 -0.83 17.70
CA GLY A 115 12.97 -2.00 18.07
C GLY A 115 13.99 -1.60 19.14
N LYS A 116 13.68 -1.86 20.40
CA LYS A 116 14.62 -1.67 21.50
C LYS A 116 15.87 -2.53 21.27
N SER A 117 17.01 -1.97 21.65
CA SER A 117 18.23 -2.69 21.99
C SER A 117 17.99 -3.50 23.26
N ASP A 118 18.13 -4.82 23.16
CA ASP A 118 18.10 -5.75 24.30
C ASP A 118 19.36 -5.61 25.18
N GLU A 119 19.65 -4.43 25.73
CA GLU A 119 20.65 -4.26 26.80
C GLU A 119 20.24 -3.07 27.68
N GLU A 120 19.55 -3.35 28.79
CA GLU A 120 19.60 -2.67 30.10
C GLU A 120 18.43 -3.18 30.97
N VAL A 121 18.53 -4.43 31.45
CA VAL A 121 18.05 -4.89 32.77
C VAL A 121 18.99 -5.98 33.26
#